data_AF-S4P084-F1
#
_entry.id   AF-S4P084-F1
#
_cell.length_a   1.000
_cell.length_b   1.000
_cell.length_c   1.000
_cell.angle_alpha   90.00
_cell.angle_beta   90.00
_cell.angle_gamma   90.00
#
_symmetry.space_group_name_H-M   'P 1'
#
loop_
_entity.id
_entity.type
_entity.pdbx_description
1 polymer ?
#
loop_
_entity_poly.entity_id
_entity_poly.type
_entity_poly.pdbx_seq_one_letter_code
_entity_poly.pdbx_strand_id
1 'polypeptide(L)'
;MLRSHGIDLDHNRFLILQGEVEQIAMMKPKGLTEHESGMLEYLEDIIGTSRYKDPIEQLSVKVEEYTEMRKDKLNRVRLVEQEKLKLEQPMREAVELMNLTNVTLRTRNMLLQKYIHETNKMIEAKTKEMDELKEVLAKIDEKLSKIKDTLHEKTTELKNGTQQYDQLSKQKDELGEKLQQCKRKTVTAQADLTQANKKKKNLDQLLEQEKGKLIDFELIPDKNKREIEDCERLLEKHRENKVLAEEELQT
;
A
#
# COMPACT_ATOMS: atom_id res chain seq x y z
N MET A 1 58.17 -110.98 -36.72
CA MET A 1 58.12 -112.45 -36.70
C MET A 1 58.86 -113.08 -35.51
N LEU A 2 59.92 -112.48 -34.93
CA LEU A 2 60.61 -113.02 -33.74
C LEU A 2 60.09 -112.48 -32.39
N ARG A 3 59.64 -111.22 -32.32
CA ARG A 3 58.99 -110.66 -31.12
C ARG A 3 57.70 -111.39 -30.71
N SER A 4 56.95 -111.94 -31.66
CA SER A 4 55.73 -112.72 -31.40
C SER A 4 56.01 -114.07 -30.72
N HIS A 5 57.27 -114.51 -30.73
CA HIS A 5 57.74 -115.73 -30.06
C HIS A 5 58.50 -115.40 -28.76
N GLY A 6 58.39 -114.17 -28.25
CA GLY A 6 59.01 -113.75 -26.98
C GLY A 6 60.52 -113.50 -27.04
N ILE A 7 61.11 -113.46 -28.24
CA ILE A 7 62.54 -113.16 -28.43
C ILE A 7 62.67 -111.68 -28.80
N ASP A 8 63.22 -110.89 -27.86
CA ASP A 8 63.60 -109.51 -28.12
C ASP A 8 64.96 -109.46 -28.83
N LEU A 9 65.05 -108.63 -29.86
CA LEU A 9 66.26 -108.41 -30.65
C LEU A 9 66.79 -106.97 -30.50
N ASP A 10 66.02 -106.09 -29.85
CA ASP A 10 66.46 -104.72 -29.62
C ASP A 10 67.53 -104.65 -28.53
N HIS A 11 67.45 -105.56 -27.55
CA HIS A 11 68.44 -105.71 -26.50
C HIS A 11 69.04 -107.12 -26.55
N ASN A 12 70.36 -107.20 -26.45
CA ASN A 12 71.13 -108.46 -26.47
C ASN A 12 70.98 -109.28 -25.16
N ARG A 13 69.81 -109.26 -24.52
CA ARG A 13 69.57 -109.88 -23.19
C ARG A 13 69.55 -111.40 -23.21
N PHE A 14 69.40 -112.01 -24.38
CA PHE A 14 69.45 -113.47 -24.55
C PHE A 14 70.88 -114.00 -24.72
N LEU A 15 71.85 -113.11 -24.97
CA LEU A 15 73.27 -113.43 -25.01
C LEU A 15 73.85 -113.18 -23.62
N ILE A 16 74.65 -114.13 -23.14
CA ILE A 16 75.42 -113.96 -21.91
C ILE A 16 76.86 -114.24 -22.27
N LEU A 17 77.64 -113.17 -22.43
CA LEU A 17 79.08 -113.27 -22.68
C LEU A 17 79.86 -113.13 -21.37
N GLN A 18 81.01 -113.78 -21.30
CA GLN A 18 81.85 -113.79 -20.09
C GLN A 18 82.21 -112.36 -19.62
N GLY A 19 82.40 -111.41 -20.55
CA GLY A 19 82.67 -110.01 -20.23
C GLY A 19 81.45 -109.21 -19.75
N GLU A 20 80.23 -109.61 -20.09
CA GLU A 20 79.00 -108.92 -19.65
C GLU A 20 78.71 -109.18 -18.17
N VAL A 21 79.05 -110.38 -17.67
CA VAL A 21 78.91 -110.72 -16.24
C VAL A 21 79.80 -109.83 -15.36
N GLU A 22 81.04 -109.58 -15.81
CA GLU A 22 81.97 -108.68 -15.12
C GLU A 22 81.51 -107.21 -15.21
N GLN A 23 80.97 -106.80 -16.36
CA GLN A 23 80.40 -105.45 -16.52
C GLN A 23 79.22 -105.23 -15.58
N ILE A 24 78.28 -106.18 -15.47
CA ILE A 24 77.13 -106.11 -14.56
C ILE A 24 77.59 -106.03 -13.10
N ALA A 25 78.59 -106.82 -12.70
CA ALA A 25 79.14 -106.78 -11.35
C ALA A 25 79.84 -105.44 -11.00
N MET A 26 80.35 -104.74 -12.02
CA MET A 26 80.97 -103.42 -11.88
C MET A 26 80.01 -102.24 -12.12
N MET A 27 78.73 -102.48 -12.41
CA MET A 27 77.75 -101.41 -12.58
C MET A 27 77.53 -100.67 -11.27
N LYS A 28 77.45 -99.34 -11.35
CA LYS A 28 77.06 -98.51 -10.21
C LYS A 28 75.56 -98.66 -9.95
N PRO A 29 75.08 -98.43 -8.71
CA PRO A 29 73.65 -98.49 -8.39
C PRO A 29 72.77 -97.56 -9.25
N LYS A 30 73.30 -96.41 -9.68
CA LYS A 30 72.66 -95.45 -10.59
C LYS A 30 73.70 -94.88 -11.55
N GLY A 31 73.32 -94.66 -12.80
CA GLY A 31 74.14 -93.93 -13.77
C GLY A 31 74.49 -92.53 -13.25
N LEU A 32 75.78 -92.16 -13.32
CA LEU A 32 76.21 -90.80 -12.94
C LEU A 32 75.95 -89.79 -14.06
N THR A 33 75.86 -90.26 -15.30
CA THR A 33 75.62 -89.46 -16.50
C THR A 33 74.56 -90.14 -17.34
N GLU A 34 73.88 -89.39 -18.21
CA GLU A 34 72.85 -89.94 -19.12
C GLU A 34 73.38 -91.02 -20.08
N HIS A 35 74.70 -91.08 -20.27
CA HIS A 35 75.37 -92.06 -21.13
C HIS A 35 75.95 -93.25 -20.35
N GLU A 36 75.95 -93.22 -19.02
CA GLU A 36 76.40 -94.33 -18.18
C GLU A 36 75.18 -95.06 -17.63
N SER A 37 74.90 -96.27 -18.14
CA SER A 37 73.83 -97.11 -17.60
C SER A 37 74.27 -97.69 -16.25
N GLY A 38 73.59 -97.32 -15.18
CA GLY A 38 73.70 -97.99 -13.89
C GLY A 38 72.75 -99.17 -13.78
N MET A 39 72.76 -99.83 -12.63
CA MET A 39 71.90 -100.96 -12.31
C MET A 39 70.41 -100.56 -12.33
N LEU A 40 70.08 -99.35 -11.88
CA LEU A 40 68.70 -98.84 -11.89
C LEU A 40 68.17 -98.69 -13.32
N GLU A 41 68.93 -98.02 -14.19
CA GLU A 41 68.54 -97.82 -15.59
C GLU A 41 68.42 -99.17 -16.33
N TYR A 42 69.34 -100.10 -16.03
CA TYR A 42 69.27 -101.46 -16.56
C TYR A 42 68.00 -102.21 -16.13
N LEU A 43 67.59 -102.09 -14.86
CA LEU A 43 66.33 -102.67 -14.36
C LEU A 43 65.11 -101.97 -14.97
N GLU A 44 65.14 -100.65 -15.12
CA GLU A 44 64.07 -99.88 -15.77
C GLU A 44 63.87 -100.31 -17.22
N ASP A 45 64.95 -100.60 -17.94
CA ASP A 45 64.89 -101.11 -19.30
C ASP A 45 64.38 -102.56 -19.36
N ILE A 46 64.69 -103.41 -18.37
CA ILE A 46 64.14 -104.77 -18.27
C ILE A 46 62.63 -104.74 -18.06
N ILE A 47 62.16 -103.88 -17.15
CA ILE A 47 60.74 -103.74 -16.82
C ILE A 47 59.99 -102.95 -17.91
N GLY A 48 60.71 -102.11 -18.67
CA GLY A 48 60.16 -101.22 -19.70
C GLY A 48 59.56 -99.94 -19.14
N THR A 49 60.01 -99.51 -17.94
CA THR A 49 59.58 -98.25 -17.31
C THR A 49 60.36 -97.04 -17.81
N SER A 50 61.50 -97.23 -18.47
CA SER A 50 62.33 -96.15 -19.02
C SER A 50 61.56 -95.21 -19.96
N ARG A 51 60.61 -95.76 -20.75
CA ARG A 51 59.73 -94.98 -21.64
C ARG A 51 58.87 -93.91 -20.95
N TYR A 52 58.66 -94.02 -19.64
CA TYR A 52 57.81 -93.08 -18.88
C TYR A 52 58.61 -91.94 -18.25
N LYS A 53 59.94 -92.05 -18.19
CA LYS A 53 60.80 -91.06 -17.53
C LYS A 53 60.67 -89.67 -18.17
N ASP A 54 60.91 -89.56 -19.48
CA ASP A 54 60.84 -88.27 -20.17
C ASP A 54 59.42 -87.66 -20.18
N PRO A 55 58.34 -88.43 -20.46
CA PRO A 55 56.99 -87.89 -20.34
C PRO A 55 56.63 -87.41 -18.94
N ILE A 56 57.06 -88.12 -17.88
CA ILE A 56 56.82 -87.72 -16.49
C ILE A 56 57.55 -86.42 -16.17
N GLU A 57 58.82 -86.30 -16.59
CA GLU A 57 59.60 -85.08 -16.37
C GLU A 57 58.99 -83.88 -17.10
N GLN A 58 58.61 -84.04 -18.37
CA GLN A 58 57.92 -82.98 -19.12
C GLN A 58 56.57 -82.59 -18.50
N LEU A 59 55.82 -83.55 -17.97
CA LEU A 59 54.57 -83.27 -17.26
C LEU A 59 54.83 -82.56 -15.92
N SER A 60 55.89 -82.93 -15.19
CA SER A 60 56.28 -82.26 -13.95
C SER A 60 56.57 -80.79 -14.18
N VAL A 61 57.36 -80.46 -15.22
CA VAL A 61 57.64 -79.08 -15.61
C VAL A 61 56.34 -78.32 -15.92
N LYS A 62 55.44 -78.91 -16.71
CA LYS A 62 54.14 -78.28 -17.03
C LYS A 62 53.27 -78.07 -15.78
N VAL A 63 53.26 -79.01 -14.84
CA VAL A 63 52.52 -78.86 -13.58
C VAL A 63 53.06 -77.70 -12.76
N GLU A 64 54.38 -77.53 -12.69
CA GLU A 64 55.01 -76.39 -12.03
C GLU A 64 54.65 -75.07 -12.72
N GLU A 65 54.72 -75.01 -14.06
CA GLU A 65 54.31 -73.84 -14.84
C GLU A 65 52.84 -73.46 -14.59
N TYR A 66 51.92 -74.43 -14.65
CA TYR A 66 50.51 -74.19 -14.37
C TYR A 66 50.24 -73.79 -12.93
N THR A 67 51.03 -74.32 -11.98
CA THR A 67 50.92 -73.98 -10.57
C THR A 67 51.32 -72.54 -10.30
N GLU A 68 52.44 -72.09 -10.87
CA GLU A 68 52.87 -70.69 -10.76
C GLU A 68 51.90 -69.74 -11.49
N MET A 69 51.41 -70.09 -12.69
CA MET A 69 50.37 -69.30 -13.36
C MET A 69 49.08 -69.19 -12.54
N ARG A 70 48.65 -70.29 -11.90
CA ARG A 70 47.46 -70.27 -11.03
C ARG A 70 47.68 -69.37 -9.82
N LYS A 71 48.87 -69.43 -9.21
CA LYS A 71 49.24 -68.63 -8.04
C LYS A 71 49.26 -67.14 -8.37
N ASP A 72 49.84 -66.74 -9.50
CA ASP A 72 49.80 -65.35 -9.97
C ASP A 72 48.35 -64.86 -10.15
N LYS A 73 47.53 -65.62 -10.89
CA LYS A 73 46.12 -65.27 -11.12
C LYS A 73 45.33 -65.18 -9.80
N LEU A 74 45.56 -66.11 -8.88
CA LEU A 74 44.90 -66.10 -7.57
C LEU A 74 45.29 -64.87 -6.75
N ASN A 75 46.56 -64.49 -6.76
CA ASN A 75 47.04 -63.29 -6.07
C ASN A 75 46.40 -62.02 -6.65
N ARG A 76 46.30 -61.93 -7.98
CA ARG A 76 45.62 -60.83 -8.67
C ARG A 76 44.14 -60.73 -8.29
N VAL A 77 43.42 -61.85 -8.27
CA VAL A 77 42.00 -61.88 -7.88
C VAL A 77 41.83 -61.45 -6.42
N ARG A 78 42.67 -61.96 -5.50
CA ARG A 78 42.63 -61.58 -4.09
C ARG A 78 42.90 -60.09 -3.87
N LEU A 79 43.83 -59.49 -4.63
CA LEU A 79 44.09 -58.06 -4.56
C LEU A 79 42.85 -57.25 -4.95
N VAL A 80 42.23 -57.58 -6.09
CA VAL A 80 41.02 -56.90 -6.57
C VAL A 80 39.84 -57.10 -5.63
N GLU A 81 39.69 -58.29 -5.03
CA GLU A 81 38.67 -58.57 -4.04
C GLU A 81 38.84 -57.69 -2.79
N GLN A 82 40.08 -57.54 -2.30
CA GLN A 82 40.38 -56.65 -1.18
C GLN A 82 40.10 -55.19 -1.52
N GLU A 83 40.46 -54.73 -2.72
CA GLU A 83 40.15 -53.36 -3.19
C GLU A 83 38.64 -53.13 -3.27
N LYS A 84 37.89 -54.09 -3.82
CA LYS A 84 36.42 -54.04 -3.88
C LYS A 84 35.81 -53.93 -2.47
N LEU A 85 36.28 -54.72 -1.51
CA LEU A 85 35.81 -54.67 -0.13
C LEU A 85 36.13 -53.32 0.53
N LYS A 86 37.32 -52.77 0.28
CA LYS A 86 37.69 -51.43 0.77
C LYS A 86 36.81 -50.32 0.16
N LEU A 87 36.36 -50.48 -1.08
CA LEU A 87 35.48 -49.52 -1.76
C LEU A 87 34.01 -49.61 -1.33
N GLU A 88 33.60 -50.70 -0.67
CA GLU A 88 32.22 -50.87 -0.26
C GLU A 88 31.79 -49.86 0.81
N GLN A 89 32.65 -49.59 1.79
CA GLN A 89 32.38 -48.60 2.83
C GLN A 89 32.19 -47.17 2.27
N PRO A 90 33.13 -46.59 1.49
CA PRO A 90 32.94 -45.25 0.94
C PRO A 90 31.76 -45.18 -0.04
N MET A 91 31.44 -46.27 -0.75
CA MET A 91 30.22 -46.35 -1.56
C MET A 91 28.97 -46.21 -0.68
N ARG A 92 28.89 -46.96 0.42
CA ARG A 92 27.75 -46.89 1.35
C ARG A 92 27.62 -45.51 1.98
N GLU A 93 28.72 -44.90 2.41
CA GLU A 93 28.75 -43.54 2.96
C GLU A 93 28.27 -42.50 1.93
N ALA A 94 28.70 -42.61 0.66
CA ALA A 94 28.24 -41.72 -0.40
C ALA A 94 26.73 -41.87 -0.68
N VAL A 95 26.22 -43.11 -0.69
CA VAL A 95 24.78 -43.38 -0.86
C VAL A 95 23.98 -42.82 0.32
N GLU A 96 24.48 -42.98 1.55
CA GLU A 96 23.84 -42.44 2.76
C GLU A 96 23.79 -40.91 2.72
N LEU A 97 24.89 -40.26 2.32
CA LEU A 97 24.94 -38.81 2.13
C LEU A 97 23.91 -38.33 1.09
N MET A 98 23.80 -39.02 -0.05
CA MET A 98 22.80 -38.70 -1.08
C MET A 98 21.38 -38.83 -0.54
N ASN A 99 21.10 -39.90 0.21
CA ASN A 99 19.80 -40.10 0.83
C ASN A 99 19.48 -39.01 1.87
N LEU A 100 20.42 -38.67 2.73
CA LEU A 100 20.26 -37.61 3.73
C LEU A 100 20.05 -36.24 3.07
N THR A 101 20.79 -35.95 2.01
CA THR A 101 20.63 -34.72 1.21
C THR A 101 19.23 -34.67 0.59
N ASN A 102 18.77 -35.76 0.00
CA ASN A 102 17.42 -35.86 -0.57
C ASN A 102 16.33 -35.63 0.49
N VAL A 103 16.45 -36.23 1.67
CA VAL A 103 15.52 -36.01 2.78
C VAL A 103 15.53 -34.54 3.21
N THR A 104 16.71 -33.95 3.37
CA THR A 104 16.86 -32.54 3.76
C THR A 104 16.21 -31.60 2.74
N LEU A 105 16.45 -31.84 1.45
CA LEU A 105 15.86 -31.06 0.36
C LEU A 105 14.33 -31.20 0.32
N ARG A 106 13.80 -32.41 0.51
CA ARG A 106 12.34 -32.65 0.58
C ARG A 106 11.72 -31.91 1.76
N THR A 107 12.33 -32.00 2.95
CA THR A 107 11.85 -31.30 4.14
C THR A 107 11.91 -29.78 3.96
N ARG A 108 12.99 -29.25 3.37
CA ARG A 108 13.11 -27.83 3.03
C ARG A 108 12.06 -27.40 2.02
N ASN A 109 11.80 -28.20 0.98
CA ASN A 109 10.76 -27.92 0.00
C ASN A 109 9.38 -27.87 0.66
N MET A 110 9.06 -28.83 1.52
CA MET A 110 7.81 -28.85 2.28
C MET A 110 7.65 -27.61 3.16
N LEU A 111 8.72 -27.17 3.83
CA LEU A 111 8.72 -25.94 4.63
C LEU A 111 8.46 -24.70 3.76
N LEU A 112 9.12 -24.60 2.61
CA LEU A 112 8.90 -23.49 1.68
C LEU A 112 7.47 -23.49 1.13
N GLN A 113 6.91 -24.65 0.79
CA GLN A 113 5.51 -24.75 0.35
C GLN A 113 4.54 -24.32 1.45
N LYS A 114 4.80 -24.66 2.71
CA LYS A 114 4.04 -24.17 3.85
C LYS A 114 4.09 -22.63 3.92
N TYR A 115 5.28 -22.02 3.83
CA TYR A 115 5.41 -20.56 3.85
C TYR A 115 4.71 -19.88 2.68
N ILE A 116 4.79 -20.45 1.48
CA ILE A 116 4.06 -19.96 0.30
C ILE A 116 2.55 -20.00 0.59
N HIS A 117 2.04 -21.11 1.12
CA HIS A 117 0.63 -21.24 1.46
C HIS A 117 0.17 -20.23 2.52
N GLU A 118 0.92 -20.07 3.61
CA GLU A 118 0.60 -19.11 4.68
C GLU A 118 0.63 -17.68 4.17
N THR A 119 1.63 -17.33 3.33
CA THR A 119 1.74 -16.01 2.73
C THR A 119 0.57 -15.74 1.77
N ASN A 120 0.21 -16.71 0.92
CA ASN A 120 -0.94 -16.59 0.02
C ASN A 120 -2.24 -16.40 0.80
N LYS A 121 -2.43 -17.13 1.90
CA LYS A 121 -3.61 -16.96 2.76
C LYS A 121 -3.68 -15.56 3.38
N MET A 122 -2.53 -14.99 3.78
CA MET A 122 -2.48 -13.59 4.25
C MET A 122 -2.78 -12.60 3.11
N ILE A 123 -2.22 -12.83 1.93
CA ILE A 123 -2.51 -12.01 0.74
C ILE A 123 -4.01 -12.03 0.44
N GLU A 124 -4.64 -13.21 0.41
CA GLU A 124 -6.08 -13.36 0.18
C GLU A 124 -6.93 -12.64 1.23
N ALA A 125 -6.52 -12.67 2.51
CA ALA A 125 -7.21 -11.92 3.56
C ALA A 125 -7.08 -10.40 3.34
N LYS A 126 -5.88 -9.92 3.00
CA LYS A 126 -5.62 -8.50 2.76
C LYS A 126 -6.23 -7.98 1.47
N THR A 127 -6.31 -8.79 0.41
CA THR A 127 -7.04 -8.40 -0.80
C THR A 127 -8.53 -8.27 -0.53
N LYS A 128 -9.14 -9.17 0.27
CA LYS A 128 -10.53 -9.01 0.70
C LYS A 128 -10.76 -7.73 1.50
N GLU A 129 -9.93 -7.46 2.52
CA GLU A 129 -10.00 -6.20 3.28
C GLU A 129 -9.85 -4.97 2.36
N MET A 130 -8.93 -5.02 1.39
CA MET A 130 -8.72 -3.94 0.43
C MET A 130 -9.95 -3.74 -0.47
N ASP A 131 -10.57 -4.80 -0.94
CA ASP A 131 -11.75 -4.72 -1.79
C ASP A 131 -12.97 -4.19 -1.02
N GLU A 132 -13.15 -4.59 0.24
CA GLU A 132 -14.15 -4.01 1.15
C GLU A 132 -13.92 -2.50 1.37
N LEU A 133 -12.67 -2.09 1.61
CA LEU A 133 -12.31 -0.68 1.76
C LEU A 133 -12.55 0.13 0.49
N LYS A 134 -12.28 -0.44 -0.70
CA LYS A 134 -12.59 0.20 -1.98
C LYS A 134 -14.09 0.40 -2.16
N GLU A 135 -14.92 -0.58 -1.79
CA GLU A 135 -16.38 -0.41 -1.82
C GLU A 135 -16.84 0.69 -0.87
N VAL A 136 -16.26 0.78 0.33
CA VAL A 136 -16.58 1.85 1.28
C VAL A 136 -16.16 3.21 0.74
N LEU A 137 -14.95 3.32 0.16
CA LEU A 137 -14.48 4.55 -0.47
C LEU A 137 -15.40 4.99 -1.62
N ALA A 138 -15.81 4.08 -2.49
CA ALA A 138 -16.75 4.38 -3.56
C ALA A 138 -18.08 4.95 -3.02
N LYS A 139 -18.62 4.37 -1.94
CA LYS A 139 -19.83 4.89 -1.27
C LYS A 139 -19.61 6.28 -0.66
N ILE A 140 -18.42 6.56 -0.14
CA ILE A 140 -18.08 7.88 0.42
C ILE A 140 -17.94 8.90 -0.71
N ASP A 141 -17.28 8.54 -1.82
CA ASP A 141 -17.13 9.41 -2.99
C ASP A 141 -18.49 9.78 -3.60
N GLU A 142 -19.42 8.82 -3.71
CA GLU A 142 -20.79 9.11 -4.12
C GLU A 142 -21.49 10.09 -3.19
N LYS A 143 -21.36 9.92 -1.86
CA LYS A 143 -21.93 10.84 -0.87
C LYS A 143 -21.29 12.23 -0.97
N LEU A 144 -19.98 12.31 -1.16
CA LEU A 144 -19.26 13.57 -1.34
C LEU A 144 -19.68 14.29 -2.62
N SER A 145 -19.92 13.56 -3.71
CA SER A 145 -20.46 14.14 -4.94
C SER A 145 -21.84 14.76 -4.69
N LYS A 146 -22.75 14.01 -4.07
CA LYS A 146 -24.10 14.53 -3.72
C LYS A 146 -24.01 15.75 -2.81
N ILE A 147 -23.14 15.74 -1.80
CA ILE A 147 -22.95 16.89 -0.92
C ILE A 147 -22.40 18.10 -1.72
N LYS A 148 -21.43 17.90 -2.61
CA LYS A 148 -20.93 18.98 -3.48
C LYS A 148 -22.04 19.58 -4.35
N ASP A 149 -22.89 18.75 -4.94
CA ASP A 149 -24.02 19.20 -5.76
C ASP A 149 -25.00 20.03 -4.92
N THR A 150 -25.42 19.51 -3.75
CA THR A 150 -26.30 20.25 -2.84
C THR A 150 -25.66 21.54 -2.31
N LEU A 151 -24.36 21.56 -2.05
CA LEU A 151 -23.63 22.75 -1.64
C LEU A 151 -23.63 23.78 -2.77
N HIS A 152 -23.44 23.36 -4.02
CA HIS A 152 -23.50 24.23 -5.18
C HIS A 152 -24.89 24.85 -5.36
N GLU A 153 -25.95 24.04 -5.24
CA GLU A 153 -27.34 24.51 -5.23
C GLU A 153 -27.61 25.50 -4.09
N LYS A 154 -27.23 25.17 -2.86
CA LYS A 154 -27.43 26.08 -1.70
C LYS A 154 -26.61 27.37 -1.81
N THR A 155 -25.42 27.30 -2.39
CA THR A 155 -24.58 28.50 -2.61
C THR A 155 -25.18 29.39 -3.70
N THR A 156 -25.76 28.81 -4.75
CA THR A 156 -26.48 29.57 -5.79
C THR A 156 -27.77 30.17 -5.25
N GLU A 157 -28.56 29.41 -4.47
CA GLU A 157 -29.71 29.94 -3.74
C GLU A 157 -29.34 31.09 -2.80
N LEU A 158 -28.27 30.91 -2.01
CA LEU A 158 -27.76 31.97 -1.12
C LEU A 158 -27.38 33.20 -1.93
N LYS A 159 -26.57 33.09 -2.99
CA LYS A 159 -26.22 34.23 -3.85
C LYS A 159 -27.45 34.95 -4.39
N ASN A 160 -28.44 34.22 -4.88
CA ASN A 160 -29.68 34.80 -5.38
C ASN A 160 -30.46 35.51 -4.25
N GLY A 161 -30.53 34.89 -3.07
CA GLY A 161 -31.13 35.47 -1.87
C GLY A 161 -30.41 36.72 -1.39
N THR A 162 -29.07 36.74 -1.36
CA THR A 162 -28.28 37.91 -1.00
C THR A 162 -28.48 39.03 -2.03
N GLN A 163 -28.53 38.72 -3.33
CA GLN A 163 -28.83 39.72 -4.35
C GLN A 163 -30.22 40.33 -4.18
N GLN A 164 -31.24 39.51 -3.90
CA GLN A 164 -32.58 40.00 -3.61
C GLN A 164 -32.63 40.82 -2.32
N TYR A 165 -31.93 40.38 -1.28
CA TYR A 165 -31.82 41.11 -0.02
C TYR A 165 -31.11 42.46 -0.21
N ASP A 166 -30.01 42.51 -0.96
CA ASP A 166 -29.29 43.74 -1.27
C ASP A 166 -30.15 44.70 -2.10
N GLN A 167 -30.94 44.19 -3.05
CA GLN A 167 -31.92 44.98 -3.79
C GLN A 167 -33.01 45.55 -2.88
N LEU A 168 -33.58 44.71 -2.02
CA LEU A 168 -34.58 45.13 -1.03
C LEU A 168 -34.00 46.12 -0.01
N SER A 169 -32.75 45.94 0.41
CA SER A 169 -32.06 46.87 1.31
C SER A 169 -31.85 48.22 0.63
N LYS A 170 -31.39 48.25 -0.63
CA LYS A 170 -31.30 49.49 -1.42
C LYS A 170 -32.66 50.17 -1.54
N GLN A 171 -33.71 49.40 -1.87
CA GLN A 171 -35.07 49.94 -1.94
C GLN A 171 -35.55 50.48 -0.59
N LYS A 172 -35.25 49.78 0.52
CA LYS A 172 -35.57 50.21 1.88
C LYS A 172 -34.82 51.49 2.24
N ASP A 173 -33.54 51.60 1.91
CA ASP A 173 -32.72 52.78 2.16
C ASP A 173 -33.22 53.96 1.31
N GLU A 174 -33.53 53.75 0.03
CA GLU A 174 -34.16 54.75 -0.84
C GLU A 174 -35.54 55.21 -0.31
N LEU A 175 -36.38 54.27 0.14
CA LEU A 175 -37.66 54.58 0.78
C LEU A 175 -37.44 55.32 2.10
N GLY A 176 -36.42 54.96 2.87
CA GLY A 176 -36.01 55.64 4.10
C GLY A 176 -35.56 57.07 3.84
N GLU A 177 -34.77 57.31 2.79
CA GLU A 177 -34.37 58.64 2.33
C GLU A 177 -35.57 59.45 1.85
N LYS A 178 -36.45 58.85 1.03
CA LYS A 178 -37.71 59.49 0.58
C LYS A 178 -38.63 59.82 1.76
N LEU A 179 -38.71 58.95 2.75
CA LEU A 179 -39.47 59.18 3.98
C LEU A 179 -38.84 60.29 4.82
N GLN A 180 -37.52 60.33 4.96
CA GLN A 180 -36.81 61.42 5.62
C GLN A 180 -37.04 62.75 4.88
N GLN A 181 -36.95 62.76 3.56
CA GLN A 181 -37.25 63.95 2.76
C GLN A 181 -38.71 64.39 2.93
N CYS A 182 -39.68 63.46 2.90
CA CYS A 182 -41.07 63.77 3.19
C CYS A 182 -41.24 64.32 4.60
N LYS A 183 -40.64 63.69 5.62
CA LYS A 183 -40.65 64.20 7.00
C LYS A 183 -40.06 65.60 7.10
N ARG A 184 -38.94 65.88 6.43
CA ARG A 184 -38.35 67.23 6.35
C ARG A 184 -39.32 68.22 5.70
N LYS A 185 -39.94 67.85 4.57
CA LYS A 185 -40.96 68.67 3.89
C LYS A 185 -42.20 68.91 4.76
N THR A 186 -42.65 67.92 5.53
CA THR A 186 -43.78 68.07 6.47
C THR A 186 -43.41 68.98 7.63
N VAL A 187 -42.20 68.84 8.19
CA VAL A 187 -41.71 69.71 9.27
C VAL A 187 -41.54 71.15 8.78
N THR A 188 -41.01 71.38 7.58
CA THR A 188 -40.93 72.73 7.00
C THR A 188 -42.33 73.28 6.71
N ALA A 189 -43.23 72.50 6.12
CA ALA A 189 -44.60 72.95 5.88
C ALA A 189 -45.35 73.25 7.19
N GLN A 190 -45.09 72.51 8.27
CA GLN A 190 -45.67 72.74 9.58
C GLN A 190 -45.04 73.95 10.30
N ALA A 191 -43.74 74.19 10.12
CA ALA A 191 -43.08 75.41 10.53
C ALA A 191 -43.65 76.63 9.78
N ASP A 192 -43.85 76.52 8.47
CA ASP A 192 -44.46 77.55 7.64
C ASP A 192 -45.92 77.81 8.07
N LEU A 193 -46.69 76.76 8.37
CA LEU A 193 -48.07 76.88 8.86
C LEU A 193 -48.15 77.54 10.23
N THR A 194 -47.22 77.22 11.15
CA THR A 194 -47.17 77.84 12.48
C THR A 194 -46.70 79.29 12.41
N GLN A 195 -45.76 79.62 11.52
CA GLN A 195 -45.35 80.99 11.26
C GLN A 195 -46.44 81.81 10.57
N ALA A 196 -47.17 81.23 9.62
CA ALA A 196 -48.35 81.83 9.00
C ALA A 196 -49.48 82.05 10.04
N ASN A 197 -49.72 81.09 10.93
CA ASN A 197 -50.69 81.24 12.02
C ASN A 197 -50.27 82.30 13.06
N LYS A 198 -48.98 82.42 13.38
CA LYS A 198 -48.46 83.52 14.21
C LYS A 198 -48.63 84.88 13.52
N LYS A 199 -48.35 84.99 12.23
CA LYS A 199 -48.60 86.20 11.43
C LYS A 199 -50.10 86.56 11.43
N LYS A 200 -50.98 85.56 11.28
CA LYS A 200 -52.43 85.74 11.33
C LYS A 200 -52.89 86.27 12.70
N LYS A 201 -52.44 85.68 13.81
CA LYS A 201 -52.77 86.17 15.17
C LYS A 201 -52.31 87.60 15.42
N ASN A 202 -51.12 87.98 14.94
CA ASN A 202 -50.65 89.36 15.07
C ASN A 202 -51.47 90.34 14.23
N LEU A 203 -51.92 89.93 13.04
CA LEU A 203 -52.84 90.71 12.20
C LEU A 203 -54.21 90.88 12.87
N ASP A 204 -54.74 89.82 13.50
CA ASP A 204 -56.03 89.88 14.21
C ASP A 204 -55.95 90.85 15.42
N GLN A 205 -54.86 90.81 16.20
CA GLN A 205 -54.64 91.77 17.31
C GLN A 205 -54.50 93.22 16.84
N LEU A 206 -53.88 93.46 15.68
CA LEU A 206 -53.78 94.79 15.10
C LEU A 206 -55.15 95.29 14.62
N LEU A 207 -55.97 94.39 14.07
CA LEU A 207 -57.35 94.67 13.65
C LEU A 207 -58.25 95.03 14.83
N GLU A 208 -58.04 94.40 15.99
CA GLU A 208 -58.80 94.66 17.21
C GLU A 208 -58.43 96.01 17.85
N GLN A 209 -57.14 96.39 17.80
CA GLN A 209 -56.69 97.72 18.20
C GLN A 209 -57.23 98.83 17.29
N GLU A 210 -57.28 98.62 15.98
CA GLU A 210 -57.85 99.60 15.04
C GLU A 210 -59.38 99.71 15.19
N LYS A 211 -60.10 98.61 15.50
CA LYS A 211 -61.53 98.66 15.84
C LYS A 211 -61.80 99.41 17.15
N GLY A 212 -60.94 99.29 18.15
CA GLY A 212 -61.03 100.07 19.39
C GLY A 212 -60.88 101.58 19.15
N LYS A 213 -59.92 101.98 18.31
CA LYS A 213 -59.77 103.39 17.91
C LYS A 213 -60.97 103.93 17.12
N LEU A 214 -61.60 103.10 16.28
CA LEU A 214 -62.78 103.50 15.51
C LEU A 214 -63.99 103.80 16.41
N ILE A 215 -64.21 102.99 17.45
CA ILE A 215 -65.30 103.18 18.43
C ILE A 215 -65.09 104.46 19.25
N ASP A 216 -63.84 104.79 19.60
CA ASP A 216 -63.52 106.05 20.30
C ASP A 216 -63.74 107.30 19.43
N PHE A 217 -63.58 107.21 18.11
CA PHE A 217 -63.85 108.31 17.17
C PHE A 217 -65.35 108.50 16.87
N GLU A 218 -66.17 107.45 16.96
CA GLU A 218 -67.64 107.52 16.74
C GLU A 218 -68.40 108.20 17.90
N LEU A 219 -67.81 108.30 19.10
CA LEU A 219 -68.41 108.95 20.28
C LEU A 219 -68.15 110.47 20.39
N ILE A 220 -67.37 111.04 19.48
CA ILE A 220 -66.99 112.47 19.46
C ILE A 220 -68.13 113.40 18.96
N PRO A 221 -68.95 113.04 17.96
CA PRO A 221 -70.06 113.88 17.50
C PRO A 221 -71.16 114.09 18.55
N ASP A 222 -71.41 113.08 19.40
CA ASP A 222 -72.45 113.15 20.45
C ASP A 222 -72.03 113.94 21.69
N LYS A 223 -70.73 113.99 21.99
CA LYS A 223 -70.21 114.87 23.06
C LYS A 223 -70.26 116.35 22.65
N ASN A 224 -69.97 116.67 21.39
CA ASN A 224 -70.02 118.05 20.90
C ASN A 224 -71.45 118.60 20.75
N LYS A 225 -72.47 117.77 20.54
CA LYS A 225 -73.88 118.23 20.52
C LYS A 225 -74.39 118.64 21.90
N ARG A 226 -74.00 117.92 22.97
CA ARG A 226 -74.40 118.25 24.34
C ARG A 226 -73.75 119.54 24.85
N GLU A 227 -72.52 119.84 24.44
CA GLU A 227 -71.85 121.09 24.82
C GLU A 227 -72.40 122.34 24.09
N ILE A 228 -72.99 122.18 22.90
CA ILE A 228 -73.63 123.29 22.16
C ILE A 228 -75.00 123.66 22.77
N GLU A 229 -75.82 122.67 23.17
CA GLU A 229 -77.11 122.93 23.83
C GLU A 229 -76.96 123.62 25.20
N ASP A 230 -75.91 123.30 25.96
CA ASP A 230 -75.66 123.95 27.26
C ASP A 230 -75.11 125.38 27.11
N CYS A 231 -74.39 125.69 26.02
CA CYS A 231 -73.94 127.06 25.72
C CYS A 231 -75.08 127.98 25.27
N GLU A 232 -76.08 127.46 24.54
CA GLU A 232 -77.24 128.26 24.11
C GLU A 232 -78.15 128.63 25.30
N ARG A 233 -78.36 127.73 26.26
CA ARG A 233 -79.09 128.05 27.51
C ARG A 233 -78.42 129.12 28.36
N LEU A 234 -77.08 129.16 28.38
CA LEU A 234 -76.34 130.18 29.14
C LEU A 234 -76.43 131.56 28.48
N LEU A 235 -76.52 131.64 27.16
CA LEU A 235 -76.69 132.89 26.42
C LEU A 235 -78.09 133.53 26.62
N GLU A 236 -79.13 132.71 26.73
CA GLU A 236 -80.50 133.16 26.99
C GLU A 236 -80.65 133.74 28.42
N LYS A 237 -80.05 133.06 29.40
CA LYS A 237 -80.00 133.52 30.81
C LYS A 237 -79.23 134.84 31.00
N HIS A 238 -78.20 135.09 30.20
CA HIS A 238 -77.44 136.34 30.26
C HIS A 238 -78.12 137.51 29.53
N ARG A 239 -79.04 137.26 28.59
CA ARG A 239 -79.86 138.33 27.96
C ARG A 239 -80.98 138.82 28.88
N GLU A 240 -81.64 137.92 29.61
CA GLU A 240 -82.68 138.31 30.58
C GLU A 240 -82.10 139.08 31.78
N ASN A 241 -80.91 138.70 32.25
CA ASN A 241 -80.23 139.42 33.34
C ASN A 241 -79.68 140.80 32.94
N LYS A 242 -79.54 141.11 31.64
CA LYS A 242 -79.14 142.45 31.19
C LYS A 242 -80.32 143.44 31.14
N VAL A 243 -81.52 142.96 30.82
CA VAL A 243 -82.74 143.79 30.81
C VAL A 243 -83.18 144.16 32.24
N LEU A 244 -83.05 143.23 33.20
CA LEU A 244 -83.36 143.49 34.61
C LEU A 244 -82.35 144.44 35.30
N ALA A 245 -81.11 144.51 34.83
CA ALA A 245 -80.09 145.42 35.38
C ALA A 245 -80.17 146.85 34.81
N GLU A 246 -80.87 147.07 33.68
CA GLU A 246 -81.08 148.40 33.10
C GLU A 246 -82.35 149.10 33.65
N GLU A 247 -83.24 148.38 34.36
CA GLU A 247 -84.45 148.96 35.01
C GLU A 247 -84.25 149.31 36.51
N GLU A 248 -83.20 148.81 37.20
CA GLU A 248 -82.96 149.08 38.63
C GLU A 248 -81.97 150.23 38.95
N LEU A 249 -81.47 150.98 37.96
CA LEU A 249 -80.59 152.14 38.20
C LEU A 249 -81.10 153.47 37.59
N GLN A 250 -82.43 153.61 37.52
CA GLN A 250 -83.13 154.86 37.21
C GLN A 250 -84.07 155.35 38.33
N THR A 251 -83.68 155.13 39.59
CA THR A 251 -84.21 155.83 40.77
C THR A 251 -83.14 156.06 41.83
#